data_AF-A0A6P0MT80-F1
#
_entry.id   AF-A0A6P0MT80-F1
#
_cell.length_a   1.000
_cell.length_b   1.000
_cell.length_c   1.000
_cell.angle_alpha   90.00
_cell.angle_beta   90.00
_cell.angle_gamma   90.00
#
_symmetry.space_group_name_H-M   'P 1'
#
loop_
_entity.id
_entity.type
_entity.pdbx_description
1 polymer ?
#
loop_
_entity_poly.entity_id
_entity_poly.type
_entity_poly.pdbx_seq_one_letter_code
_entity_poly.pdbx_strand_id
1 'polypeptide(L)'
;MSWAQTARNFAEQLQQLNDESDIKELATEILTQIYELTEAKKRKRALATVSKEIRKIYPNDQVPRPLYFEHTFAKDGKPPIYKHIIFKTLTLTTSDWDELATDGSREEWLSQQQKNTEVIEQPSDSNMTINQLNLEEETQQTLEQALEHSGMPLDEFIKQAIAVYAKTITGKARKHSEDLSNVPTAELLSDAQWTTHPLRASELTNRAIRAIKFYNANRVVLNKDRWCITQSAIASLTGSRQSTIKKILERYKNDISSHNQTYGLNGYSNRKPGKDISEEINMAELIPNGVD
;
A
#
# COMPACT_ATOMS: atom_id res chain seq x y z
N MET A 1 42.16 1.73 -2.38
CA MET A 1 41.15 1.35 -3.39
C MET A 1 40.21 2.53 -3.61
N SER A 2 39.89 2.86 -4.87
CA SER A 2 38.96 3.96 -5.18
C SER A 2 37.55 3.41 -5.39
N TRP A 3 36.67 3.57 -4.40
CA TRP A 3 35.27 3.14 -4.49
C TRP A 3 34.51 3.78 -5.67
N ALA A 4 34.96 4.96 -6.11
CA ALA A 4 34.40 5.60 -7.30
C ALA A 4 34.75 4.87 -8.61
N GLN A 5 35.96 4.27 -8.70
CA GLN A 5 36.34 3.48 -9.87
C GLN A 5 35.65 2.12 -9.85
N THR A 6 35.61 1.45 -8.69
CA THR A 6 34.89 0.18 -8.51
C THR A 6 33.42 0.34 -8.90
N ALA A 7 32.78 1.43 -8.49
CA ALA A 7 31.38 1.70 -8.83
C ALA A 7 31.12 1.98 -10.31
N ARG A 8 32.11 2.51 -11.06
CA ARG A 8 31.98 2.71 -12.51
C ARG A 8 32.06 1.40 -13.27
N ASN A 9 33.07 0.58 -12.98
CA ASN A 9 33.21 -0.75 -13.57
C ASN A 9 31.95 -1.60 -13.32
N PHE A 10 31.42 -1.50 -12.11
CA PHE A 10 30.17 -2.15 -11.75
C PHE A 10 28.96 -1.66 -12.51
N ALA A 11 28.84 -0.35 -12.70
CA ALA A 11 27.72 0.21 -13.43
C ALA A 11 27.80 -0.11 -14.93
N GLU A 12 29.01 -0.33 -15.49
CA GLU A 12 29.19 -0.86 -16.85
C GLU A 12 28.73 -2.31 -16.97
N GLN A 13 29.05 -3.16 -15.98
CA GLN A 13 28.52 -4.53 -15.92
C GLN A 13 27.00 -4.55 -15.78
N LEU A 14 26.45 -3.65 -14.95
CA LEU A 14 25.01 -3.52 -14.73
C LEU A 14 24.23 -3.15 -16.01
N GLN A 15 24.86 -2.48 -16.98
CA GLN A 15 24.23 -2.14 -18.26
C GLN A 15 23.98 -3.35 -19.16
N GLN A 16 24.70 -4.46 -18.94
CA GLN A 16 24.58 -5.68 -19.73
C GLN A 16 23.54 -6.64 -19.16
N LEU A 17 23.04 -6.37 -17.94
CA LEU A 17 22.12 -7.23 -17.22
C LEU A 17 20.68 -6.75 -17.40
N ASN A 18 19.79 -7.67 -17.74
CA ASN A 18 18.35 -7.42 -17.85
C ASN A 18 17.53 -8.24 -16.85
N ASP A 19 18.18 -9.13 -16.08
CA ASP A 19 17.53 -10.01 -15.12
C ASP A 19 17.73 -9.54 -13.67
N GLU A 20 16.69 -9.68 -12.86
CA GLU A 20 16.73 -9.25 -11.46
C GLU A 20 17.69 -10.08 -10.59
N SER A 21 17.86 -11.37 -10.89
CA SER A 21 18.76 -12.28 -10.17
C SER A 21 20.22 -11.88 -10.39
N ASP A 22 20.62 -11.68 -11.64
CA ASP A 22 21.99 -11.28 -12.00
C ASP A 22 22.35 -9.93 -11.37
N ILE A 23 21.39 -8.99 -11.36
CA ILE A 23 21.56 -7.68 -10.74
C ILE A 23 21.78 -7.79 -9.22
N LYS A 24 21.10 -8.75 -8.55
CA LYS A 24 21.26 -9.00 -7.11
C LYS A 24 22.59 -9.68 -6.79
N GLU A 25 23.01 -10.65 -7.58
CA GLU A 25 24.28 -11.34 -7.42
C GLU A 25 25.43 -10.33 -7.50
N LEU A 26 25.42 -9.53 -8.58
CA LEU A 26 26.39 -8.47 -8.79
C LEU A 26 26.38 -7.46 -7.63
N ALA A 27 25.21 -6.99 -7.18
CA ALA A 27 25.08 -6.11 -6.01
C ALA A 27 25.72 -6.69 -4.73
N THR A 28 25.55 -8.00 -4.52
CA THR A 28 26.07 -8.71 -3.35
C THR A 28 27.58 -8.80 -3.40
N GLU A 29 28.15 -9.03 -4.58
CA GLU A 29 29.61 -9.01 -4.78
C GLU A 29 30.23 -7.67 -4.36
N ILE A 30 29.61 -6.55 -4.75
CA ILE A 30 30.07 -5.22 -4.34
C ILE A 30 29.97 -5.02 -2.82
N LEU A 31 28.90 -5.50 -2.20
CA LEU A 31 28.74 -5.38 -0.75
C LEU A 31 29.84 -6.17 -0.05
N THR A 32 30.07 -7.41 -0.46
CA THR A 32 31.16 -8.25 0.06
C THR A 32 32.50 -7.53 -0.07
N GLN A 33 32.82 -6.96 -1.23
CA GLN A 33 34.04 -6.17 -1.42
C GLN A 33 34.11 -4.97 -0.46
N ILE A 34 33.03 -4.22 -0.27
CA ILE A 34 32.97 -3.10 0.68
C ILE A 34 33.25 -3.59 2.11
N TYR A 35 32.69 -4.73 2.50
CA TYR A 35 32.83 -5.28 3.85
C TYR A 35 34.23 -5.83 4.12
N GLU A 36 34.84 -6.48 3.14
CA GLU A 36 36.18 -7.08 3.25
C GLU A 36 37.29 -6.04 3.15
N LEU A 37 37.13 -5.04 2.29
CA LEU A 37 38.19 -4.08 1.95
C LEU A 37 38.05 -2.74 2.67
N THR A 38 36.98 -2.54 3.46
CA THR A 38 36.74 -1.32 4.23
C THR A 38 36.50 -1.61 5.71
N GLU A 39 37.20 -0.88 6.58
CA GLU A 39 36.93 -0.84 8.02
C GLU A 39 35.46 -0.52 8.32
N ALA A 40 34.88 -1.16 9.33
CA ALA A 40 33.46 -1.01 9.71
C ALA A 40 32.98 0.45 9.75
N LYS A 41 33.76 1.34 10.38
CA LYS A 41 33.44 2.78 10.51
C LYS A 41 33.39 3.53 9.17
N LYS A 42 34.02 3.01 8.13
CA LYS A 42 34.13 3.62 6.80
C LYS A 42 33.22 2.96 5.76
N ARG A 43 32.62 1.80 6.03
CA ARG A 43 31.71 1.07 5.11
C ARG A 43 30.52 1.91 4.65
N LYS A 44 29.90 2.67 5.56
CA LYS A 44 28.81 3.60 5.21
C LYS A 44 29.24 4.65 4.17
N ARG A 45 30.48 5.16 4.29
CA ARG A 45 31.03 6.14 3.34
C ARG A 45 31.39 5.50 2.01
N ALA A 46 31.93 4.27 2.03
CA ALA A 46 32.19 3.48 0.83
C ALA A 46 30.89 3.20 0.06
N LEU A 47 29.86 2.68 0.74
CA LEU A 47 28.56 2.44 0.12
C LEU A 47 27.93 3.73 -0.42
N ALA A 48 27.95 4.83 0.33
CA ALA A 48 27.43 6.10 -0.14
C ALA A 48 28.14 6.60 -1.41
N THR A 49 29.45 6.33 -1.52
CA THR A 49 30.24 6.65 -2.72
C THR A 49 29.82 5.78 -3.90
N VAL A 50 29.67 4.47 -3.69
CA VAL A 50 29.22 3.52 -4.72
C VAL A 50 27.81 3.85 -5.19
N SER A 51 26.87 4.05 -4.27
CA SER A 51 25.49 4.44 -4.60
C SER A 51 25.44 5.77 -5.37
N LYS A 52 26.32 6.72 -5.06
CA LYS A 52 26.37 8.02 -5.75
C LYS A 52 26.80 7.87 -7.21
N GLU A 53 27.79 7.03 -7.51
CA GLU A 53 28.23 6.80 -8.89
C GLU A 53 27.19 6.02 -9.69
N ILE A 54 26.57 4.98 -9.12
CA ILE A 54 25.51 4.21 -9.78
C ILE A 54 24.30 5.12 -10.11
N ARG A 55 23.94 6.05 -9.22
CA ARG A 55 22.86 7.03 -9.47
C ARG A 55 23.12 7.98 -10.63
N LYS A 56 24.37 8.16 -11.07
CA LYS A 56 24.66 8.98 -12.26
C LYS A 56 24.22 8.29 -13.54
N ILE A 57 24.24 6.96 -13.55
CA ILE A 57 23.90 6.12 -14.70
C ILE A 57 22.43 5.70 -14.63
N TYR A 58 21.95 5.38 -13.42
CA TYR A 58 20.56 5.04 -13.13
C TYR A 58 19.93 6.11 -12.23
N PRO A 59 19.60 7.29 -12.77
CA PRO A 59 18.99 8.37 -12.00
C PRO A 59 17.61 7.96 -11.50
N ASN A 60 17.18 8.58 -10.42
CA ASN A 60 15.80 8.46 -9.98
C ASN A 60 14.88 9.04 -11.06
N ASP A 61 13.77 8.37 -11.32
CA ASP A 61 12.78 8.82 -12.31
C ASP A 61 11.40 8.98 -11.67
N GLN A 62 10.55 9.80 -12.28
CA GLN A 62 9.13 9.92 -11.99
C GLN A 62 8.28 9.01 -12.90
N VAL A 63 8.88 8.42 -13.92
CA VAL A 63 8.24 7.46 -14.83
C VAL A 63 8.69 6.04 -14.48
N PRO A 64 7.75 5.07 -14.38
CA PRO A 64 8.10 3.67 -14.19
C PRO A 64 8.90 3.14 -15.39
N ARG A 65 10.00 2.44 -15.13
CA ARG A 65 10.85 1.79 -16.13
C ARG A 65 11.05 0.31 -15.75
N PRO A 66 11.31 -0.58 -16.73
CA PRO A 66 11.76 -1.93 -16.44
C PRO A 66 12.95 -1.90 -15.47
N LEU A 67 12.97 -2.80 -14.47
CA LEU A 67 14.00 -2.88 -13.42
C LEU A 67 14.04 -1.71 -12.44
N TYR A 68 12.99 -0.87 -12.38
CA TYR A 68 12.83 0.16 -11.36
C TYR A 68 11.64 -0.16 -10.43
N PHE A 69 11.79 0.13 -9.14
CA PHE A 69 10.74 -0.02 -8.13
C PHE A 69 10.36 1.34 -7.55
N GLU A 70 9.11 1.48 -7.14
CA GLU A 70 8.63 2.66 -6.42
C GLU A 70 9.28 2.73 -5.03
N HIS A 71 10.10 3.75 -4.78
CA HIS A 71 10.85 3.87 -3.52
C HIS A 71 10.14 4.74 -2.47
N THR A 72 9.31 5.69 -2.89
CA THR A 72 8.52 6.51 -1.97
C THR A 72 7.05 6.38 -2.31
N PHE A 73 6.27 5.85 -1.37
CA PHE A 73 4.84 6.17 -1.32
C PHE A 73 4.72 7.69 -1.29
N ALA A 74 3.94 8.27 -2.19
CA ALA A 74 3.71 9.71 -2.28
C ALA A 74 3.23 10.27 -0.93
N LYS A 75 4.17 10.71 -0.08
CA LYS A 75 3.89 11.55 1.08
C LYS A 75 3.97 13.00 0.61
N ASP A 76 2.94 13.77 0.95
CA ASP A 76 2.86 15.22 0.78
C ASP A 76 2.97 15.71 -0.69
N GLY A 77 2.09 15.24 -1.57
CA GLY A 77 1.88 15.84 -2.89
C GLY A 77 3.07 15.77 -3.86
N LYS A 78 4.12 15.01 -3.53
CA LYS A 78 5.27 14.79 -4.41
C LYS A 78 5.02 13.57 -5.31
N PRO A 79 5.40 13.64 -6.60
CA PRO A 79 5.23 12.51 -7.50
C PRO A 79 6.04 11.29 -7.01
N PRO A 80 5.58 10.06 -7.28
CA PRO A 80 6.29 8.85 -6.92
C PRO A 80 7.68 8.85 -7.57
N ILE A 81 8.68 8.40 -6.80
CA ILE A 81 10.05 8.31 -7.26
C ILE A 81 10.40 6.83 -7.44
N TYR A 82 10.73 6.47 -8.67
CA TYR A 82 11.19 5.15 -9.06
C TYR A 82 12.71 5.08 -8.97
N LYS A 83 13.23 4.01 -8.37
CA LYS A 83 14.65 3.71 -8.25
C LYS A 83 14.99 2.38 -8.87
N HIS A 84 16.17 2.26 -9.46
CA HIS A 84 16.65 1.00 -10.01
C HIS A 84 16.74 -0.07 -8.91
N ILE A 85 16.40 -1.31 -9.25
CA ILE A 85 16.30 -2.44 -8.31
C ILE A 85 17.59 -2.75 -7.55
N ILE A 86 18.73 -2.40 -8.14
CA ILE A 86 20.05 -2.45 -7.49
C ILE A 86 20.07 -1.76 -6.11
N PHE A 87 19.28 -0.70 -5.93
CA PHE A 87 19.20 0.05 -4.68
C PHE A 87 18.35 -0.63 -3.60
N LYS A 88 17.66 -1.74 -3.90
CA LYS A 88 17.08 -2.62 -2.86
C LYS A 88 18.18 -3.40 -2.15
N THR A 89 19.16 -3.87 -2.90
CA THR A 89 20.25 -4.70 -2.37
C THR A 89 21.36 -3.84 -1.79
N LEU A 90 21.67 -2.69 -2.42
CA LEU A 90 22.66 -1.73 -1.92
C LEU A 90 22.16 -0.88 -0.73
N THR A 91 21.55 -1.50 0.27
CA THR A 91 21.15 -0.87 1.53
C THR A 91 21.91 -1.48 2.71
N LEU A 92 22.50 -0.62 3.55
CA LEU A 92 22.97 -1.00 4.87
C LEU A 92 21.79 -0.92 5.83
N THR A 93 21.09 -2.02 6.05
CA THR A 93 20.47 -2.25 7.36
C THR A 93 21.59 -2.80 8.25
N THR A 94 22.15 -1.93 9.08
CA THR A 94 23.14 -2.28 10.12
C THR A 94 22.63 -3.39 11.04
N SER A 95 21.30 -3.53 11.18
CA SER A 95 20.65 -4.61 11.94
C SER A 95 20.92 -6.00 11.37
N ASP A 96 20.87 -6.15 10.05
CA ASP A 96 20.86 -7.48 9.41
C ASP A 96 22.27 -8.05 9.25
N TRP A 97 23.31 -7.21 9.36
CA TRP A 97 24.71 -7.61 9.27
C TRP A 97 25.43 -7.66 10.62
N ASP A 98 25.06 -6.82 11.60
CA ASP A 98 25.67 -6.87 12.93
C ASP A 98 25.19 -8.11 13.74
N GLU A 99 24.01 -8.65 13.43
CA GLU A 99 23.54 -9.95 13.96
C GLU A 99 24.30 -11.16 13.39
N LEU A 100 24.98 -11.00 12.24
CA LEU A 100 25.80 -12.05 11.61
C LEU A 100 27.26 -12.05 12.08
N ALA A 101 27.64 -11.11 12.95
CA ALA A 101 29.04 -10.86 13.32
C ALA A 101 29.48 -11.48 14.66
N THR A 102 28.60 -12.16 15.40
CA THR A 102 28.98 -12.91 16.60
C THR A 102 29.27 -14.37 16.26
N ASP A 103 30.57 -14.69 16.21
CA ASP A 103 31.22 -16.01 16.29
C ASP A 103 30.38 -17.24 15.91
N GLY A 104 30.55 -17.71 14.65
CA GLY A 104 30.03 -18.98 14.12
C GLY A 104 29.11 -18.82 12.90
N SER A 105 28.36 -17.72 12.81
CA SER A 105 27.30 -17.56 11.82
C SER A 105 27.78 -17.23 10.39
N ARG A 106 29.04 -16.82 10.21
CA ARG A 106 29.62 -16.49 8.89
C ARG A 106 29.96 -17.73 8.08
N GLU A 107 30.54 -18.75 8.70
CA GLU A 107 30.85 -20.02 8.05
C GLU A 107 29.57 -20.84 7.81
N GLU A 108 28.57 -20.73 8.68
CA GLU A 108 27.23 -21.30 8.47
C GLU A 108 26.46 -20.58 7.36
N TRP A 109 26.53 -19.24 7.27
CA TRP A 109 25.87 -18.49 6.20
C TRP A 109 26.57 -18.66 4.84
N LEU A 110 27.91 -18.67 4.79
CA LEU A 110 28.66 -19.00 3.57
C LEU A 110 28.45 -20.47 3.17
N SER A 111 28.37 -21.39 4.13
CA SER A 111 28.01 -22.80 3.86
C SER A 111 26.56 -22.97 3.42
N GLN A 112 25.63 -22.11 3.85
CA GLN A 112 24.25 -22.07 3.34
C GLN A 112 24.17 -21.47 1.92
N GLN A 113 25.01 -20.50 1.59
CA GLN A 113 25.08 -19.92 0.24
C GLN A 113 25.82 -20.84 -0.76
N GLN A 114 26.89 -21.53 -0.34
CA GLN A 114 27.54 -22.56 -1.15
C GLN A 114 26.70 -23.84 -1.27
N LYS A 115 25.92 -24.20 -0.24
CA LYS A 115 24.87 -25.23 -0.38
C LYS A 115 23.72 -24.82 -1.29
N ASN A 116 23.51 -23.53 -1.57
CA ASN A 116 22.53 -23.09 -2.58
C ASN A 116 23.10 -23.06 -4.01
N THR A 117 24.39 -23.37 -4.21
CA THR A 117 25.03 -23.43 -5.54
C THR A 117 25.54 -24.83 -5.90
N GLU A 118 25.58 -25.78 -4.95
CA GLU A 118 25.57 -27.20 -5.26
C GLU A 118 24.16 -27.74 -5.09
N VAL A 119 23.59 -28.21 -6.20
CA VAL A 119 22.37 -29.04 -6.33
C VAL A 119 21.92 -29.61 -4.97
N ILE A 120 20.99 -28.92 -4.31
CA ILE A 120 20.21 -29.54 -3.23
C ILE A 120 19.24 -30.50 -3.92
N GLU A 121 19.74 -31.71 -4.21
CA GLU A 121 18.95 -32.91 -4.00
C GLU A 121 18.73 -33.05 -2.48
N GLN A 122 17.84 -32.22 -1.92
CA GLN A 122 16.97 -32.73 -0.88
C GLN A 122 15.90 -33.54 -1.60
N PRO A 123 15.41 -34.64 -1.02
CA PRO A 123 14.43 -35.49 -1.69
C PRO A 123 13.16 -34.67 -1.90
N SER A 124 13.04 -34.05 -3.08
CA SER A 124 11.79 -33.55 -3.60
C SER A 124 10.98 -34.75 -4.07
N ASP A 125 10.59 -35.60 -3.13
CA ASP A 125 9.48 -36.53 -3.32
C ASP A 125 8.13 -35.81 -3.29
N SER A 126 8.13 -34.52 -3.60
CA SER A 126 6.93 -33.81 -4.04
C SER A 126 7.29 -32.98 -5.27
N ASN A 127 7.47 -33.68 -6.39
CA ASN A 127 7.06 -33.14 -7.69
C ASN A 127 5.58 -32.82 -7.58
N MET A 128 5.27 -31.64 -7.03
CA MET A 128 3.91 -31.13 -7.02
C MET A 128 3.56 -30.97 -8.48
N THR A 129 2.68 -31.83 -8.95
CA THR A 129 2.16 -31.77 -10.32
C THR A 129 0.81 -31.08 -10.24
N ILE A 130 0.46 -30.31 -11.27
CA ILE A 130 -0.79 -29.56 -11.32
C ILE A 130 -2.00 -30.48 -11.06
N ASN A 131 -1.91 -31.73 -11.50
CA ASN A 131 -2.92 -32.76 -11.29
C ASN A 131 -3.17 -33.09 -9.79
N GLN A 132 -2.21 -32.86 -8.90
CA GLN A 132 -2.37 -33.07 -7.46
C GLN A 132 -3.19 -31.97 -6.77
N LEU A 133 -3.40 -30.84 -7.44
CA LEU A 133 -4.18 -29.71 -6.91
C LEU A 133 -5.70 -29.87 -7.13
N ASN A 134 -6.11 -30.90 -7.90
CA ASN A 134 -7.51 -31.21 -8.21
C ASN A 134 -8.31 -29.96 -8.63
N LEU A 135 -7.72 -29.19 -9.55
CA LEU A 135 -8.29 -27.94 -10.05
C LEU A 135 -9.30 -28.22 -11.17
N GLU A 136 -10.28 -27.33 -11.32
CA GLU A 136 -11.13 -27.32 -12.51
C GLU A 136 -10.32 -26.97 -13.76
N GLU A 137 -10.70 -27.50 -14.92
CA GLU A 137 -9.95 -27.43 -16.17
C GLU A 137 -9.56 -25.98 -16.55
N GLU A 138 -10.47 -25.03 -16.36
CA GLU A 138 -10.22 -23.59 -16.61
C GLU A 138 -9.14 -23.02 -15.68
N THR A 139 -9.17 -23.41 -14.39
CA THR A 139 -8.18 -22.95 -13.41
C THR A 139 -6.82 -23.57 -13.67
N GLN A 140 -6.80 -24.84 -14.09
CA GLN A 140 -5.58 -25.54 -14.49
C GLN A 140 -4.93 -24.87 -15.71
N GLN A 141 -5.69 -24.61 -16.77
CA GLN A 141 -5.16 -23.93 -17.96
C GLN A 141 -4.62 -22.53 -17.63
N THR A 142 -5.30 -21.80 -16.76
CA THR A 142 -4.85 -20.48 -16.30
C THR A 142 -3.54 -20.56 -15.52
N LEU A 143 -3.40 -21.58 -14.66
CA LEU A 143 -2.19 -21.81 -13.89
C LEU A 143 -1.02 -22.22 -14.80
N GLU A 144 -1.25 -23.11 -15.77
CA GLU A 144 -0.25 -23.52 -16.75
C GLU A 144 0.31 -22.33 -17.54
N GLN A 145 -0.57 -21.47 -18.05
CA GLN A 145 -0.17 -20.23 -18.73
C GLN A 145 0.61 -19.29 -17.81
N ALA A 146 0.19 -19.15 -16.55
CA ALA A 146 0.88 -18.30 -15.58
C ALA A 146 2.29 -18.82 -15.24
N LEU A 147 2.47 -20.13 -15.17
CA LEU A 147 3.78 -20.75 -14.96
C LEU A 147 4.69 -20.58 -16.18
N GLU A 148 4.15 -20.79 -17.39
CA GLU A 148 4.87 -20.56 -18.65
C GLU A 148 5.34 -19.10 -18.76
N HIS A 149 4.47 -18.14 -18.43
CA HIS A 149 4.80 -16.72 -18.49
C HIS A 149 5.74 -16.25 -17.37
N SER A 150 5.67 -16.86 -16.18
CA SER A 150 6.50 -16.47 -15.04
C SER A 150 7.87 -17.17 -15.00
N GLY A 151 8.02 -18.30 -15.70
CA GLY A 151 9.24 -19.12 -15.66
C GLY A 151 9.51 -19.76 -14.29
N MET A 152 8.54 -19.72 -13.38
CA MET A 152 8.68 -20.14 -11.99
C MET A 152 8.22 -21.60 -11.81
N PRO A 153 8.91 -22.42 -10.99
CA PRO A 153 8.43 -23.75 -10.66
C PRO A 153 7.11 -23.70 -9.86
N LEU A 154 6.27 -24.73 -10.02
CA LEU A 154 4.90 -24.75 -9.47
C LEU A 154 4.87 -24.52 -7.94
N ASP A 155 5.79 -25.13 -7.20
CA ASP A 155 5.82 -25.03 -5.74
C ASP A 155 6.17 -23.61 -5.27
N GLU A 156 7.12 -22.94 -5.95
CA GLU A 156 7.47 -21.55 -5.69
C GLU A 156 6.34 -20.60 -6.07
N PHE A 157 5.69 -20.85 -7.21
CA PHE A 157 4.51 -20.10 -7.64
C PHE A 157 3.38 -20.17 -6.61
N ILE A 158 3.08 -21.38 -6.10
CA ILE A 158 2.06 -21.59 -5.07
C ILE A 158 2.45 -20.88 -3.77
N LYS A 159 3.70 -21.03 -3.29
CA LYS A 159 4.17 -20.37 -2.07
C LYS A 159 4.02 -18.85 -2.18
N GLN A 160 4.39 -18.27 -3.32
CA GLN A 160 4.28 -16.84 -3.56
C GLN A 160 2.82 -16.38 -3.68
N ALA A 161 1.98 -17.13 -4.39
CA ALA A 161 0.54 -16.85 -4.51
C ALA A 161 -0.14 -16.87 -3.14
N ILE A 162 0.14 -17.88 -2.31
CA ILE A 162 -0.35 -17.98 -0.94
C ILE A 162 0.13 -16.78 -0.12
N ALA A 163 1.41 -16.44 -0.18
CA ALA A 163 1.97 -15.33 0.59
C ALA A 163 1.34 -13.98 0.22
N VAL A 164 1.17 -13.69 -1.08
CA VAL A 164 0.53 -12.46 -1.57
C VAL A 164 -0.94 -12.42 -1.16
N TYR A 165 -1.67 -13.52 -1.32
CA TYR A 165 -3.08 -13.58 -0.98
C TYR A 165 -3.31 -13.47 0.53
N ALA A 166 -2.49 -14.16 1.34
CA ALA A 166 -2.52 -14.07 2.80
C ALA A 166 -2.23 -12.65 3.30
N LYS A 167 -1.20 -11.97 2.75
CA LYS A 167 -0.91 -10.55 3.05
C LYS A 167 -2.08 -9.65 2.67
N THR A 168 -2.74 -9.94 1.55
CA THR A 168 -3.90 -9.18 1.07
C THR A 168 -5.10 -9.34 2.01
N ILE A 169 -5.43 -10.58 2.40
CA ILE A 169 -6.53 -10.85 3.33
C ILE A 169 -6.25 -10.22 4.69
N THR A 170 -5.06 -10.45 5.25
CA THR A 170 -4.70 -9.93 6.59
C THR A 170 -4.62 -8.42 6.60
N GLY A 171 -4.08 -7.80 5.54
CA GLY A 171 -4.07 -6.34 5.37
C GLY A 171 -5.47 -5.74 5.26
N LYS A 172 -6.39 -6.39 4.51
CA LYS A 172 -7.80 -5.97 4.46
C LYS A 172 -8.47 -6.11 5.82
N ALA A 173 -8.28 -7.25 6.50
CA ALA A 173 -8.85 -7.50 7.83
C ALA A 173 -8.38 -6.46 8.86
N ARG A 174 -7.08 -6.12 8.86
CA ARG A 174 -6.53 -5.07 9.73
C ARG A 174 -7.21 -3.72 9.50
N LYS A 175 -7.34 -3.27 8.24
CA LYS A 175 -8.04 -2.01 7.92
C LYS A 175 -9.52 -2.03 8.30
N HIS A 176 -10.15 -3.20 8.28
CA HIS A 176 -11.52 -3.37 8.77
C HIS A 176 -11.65 -3.34 10.30
N SER A 177 -10.54 -3.50 11.03
CA SER A 177 -10.48 -3.37 12.50
C SER A 177 -10.02 -1.98 12.97
N GLU A 178 -9.63 -1.09 12.06
CA GLU A 178 -9.22 0.28 12.41
C GLU A 178 -10.43 1.13 12.81
N ASP A 179 -10.29 1.89 13.88
CA ASP A 179 -11.28 2.88 14.29
C ASP A 179 -10.97 4.25 13.68
N LEU A 180 -11.88 4.76 12.86
CA LEU A 180 -11.74 6.07 12.22
C LEU A 180 -12.34 7.21 13.03
N SER A 181 -12.96 6.94 14.19
CA SER A 181 -13.65 7.95 15.00
C SER A 181 -12.75 9.14 15.37
N ASN A 182 -11.47 8.88 15.65
CA ASN A 182 -10.50 9.91 16.02
C ASN A 182 -9.90 10.66 14.82
N VAL A 183 -10.06 10.16 13.59
CA VAL A 183 -9.53 10.83 12.40
C VAL A 183 -10.34 12.09 12.14
N PRO A 184 -9.71 13.28 11.94
CA PRO A 184 -10.44 14.50 11.64
C PRO A 184 -11.33 14.40 10.40
N THR A 185 -12.52 15.03 10.44
CA THR A 185 -13.48 15.00 9.34
C THR A 185 -12.91 15.65 8.08
N ALA A 186 -12.12 16.72 8.23
CA ALA A 186 -11.42 17.35 7.12
C ALA A 186 -10.49 16.36 6.40
N GLU A 187 -9.70 15.59 7.15
CA GLU A 187 -8.80 14.58 6.60
C GLU A 187 -9.57 13.46 5.90
N LEU A 188 -10.64 12.95 6.52
CA LEU A 188 -11.49 11.94 5.88
C LEU A 188 -12.10 12.47 4.57
N LEU A 189 -12.41 13.76 4.47
CA LEU A 189 -12.99 14.33 3.25
C LEU A 189 -11.98 14.51 2.11
N SER A 190 -10.78 15.05 2.41
CA SER A 190 -9.85 15.52 1.38
C SER A 190 -8.58 14.68 1.19
N ASP A 191 -8.18 13.85 2.17
CA ASP A 191 -6.91 13.13 2.08
C ASP A 191 -7.01 11.87 1.21
N ALA A 192 -6.05 11.74 0.29
CA ALA A 192 -5.88 10.58 -0.57
C ALA A 192 -5.65 9.28 0.24
N GLN A 193 -4.99 9.36 1.40
CA GLN A 193 -4.75 8.22 2.29
C GLN A 193 -6.06 7.51 2.67
N TRP A 194 -7.11 8.28 2.97
CA TRP A 194 -8.37 7.75 3.45
C TRP A 194 -9.33 7.38 2.32
N THR A 195 -9.14 7.94 1.12
CA THR A 195 -10.07 7.79 -0.01
C THR A 195 -10.39 6.34 -0.34
N THR A 196 -9.41 5.44 -0.21
CA THR A 196 -9.58 3.99 -0.45
C THR A 196 -9.80 3.15 0.81
N HIS A 197 -9.89 3.79 1.98
CA HIS A 197 -10.08 3.10 3.24
C HIS A 197 -11.50 2.50 3.32
N PRO A 198 -11.65 1.20 3.63
CA PRO A 198 -12.94 0.51 3.55
C PRO A 198 -14.01 1.08 4.49
N LEU A 199 -13.60 1.64 5.64
CA LEU A 199 -14.50 2.20 6.65
C LEU A 199 -14.80 3.69 6.47
N ARG A 200 -14.10 4.40 5.57
CA ARG A 200 -14.25 5.86 5.38
C ARG A 200 -15.70 6.25 5.11
N ALA A 201 -16.36 5.55 4.19
CA ALA A 201 -17.73 5.86 3.79
C ALA A 201 -18.72 5.65 4.94
N SER A 202 -18.50 4.63 5.79
CA SER A 202 -19.33 4.37 6.97
C SER A 202 -19.21 5.51 7.97
N GLU A 203 -17.98 5.91 8.27
CA GLU A 203 -17.72 6.96 9.25
C GLU A 203 -18.20 8.33 8.77
N LEU A 204 -17.90 8.72 7.53
CA LEU A 204 -18.41 9.96 6.95
C LEU A 204 -19.94 9.99 6.88
N THR A 205 -20.59 8.85 6.61
CA THR A 205 -22.07 8.78 6.62
C THR A 205 -22.62 9.05 8.03
N ASN A 206 -22.02 8.45 9.06
CA ASN A 206 -22.39 8.70 10.45
C ASN A 206 -22.24 10.18 10.81
N ARG A 207 -21.10 10.79 10.48
CA ARG A 207 -20.84 12.22 10.71
C ARG A 207 -21.79 13.12 9.93
N ALA A 208 -22.12 12.78 8.69
CA ALA A 208 -23.07 13.54 7.88
C ALA A 208 -24.49 13.53 8.48
N ILE A 209 -24.96 12.37 8.98
CA ILE A 209 -26.24 12.27 9.70
C ILE A 209 -26.23 13.21 10.91
N ARG A 210 -25.18 13.14 11.74
CA ARG A 210 -25.02 14.00 12.92
C ARG A 210 -24.95 15.48 12.56
N ALA A 211 -24.21 15.85 11.51
CA ALA A 211 -24.09 17.22 11.04
C ALA A 211 -25.44 17.80 10.59
N ILE A 212 -26.23 17.04 9.81
CA ILE A 212 -27.57 17.48 9.40
C ILE A 212 -28.49 17.64 10.61
N LYS A 213 -28.45 16.70 11.56
CA LYS A 213 -29.24 16.80 12.79
C LYS A 213 -28.88 18.03 13.60
N PHE A 214 -27.59 18.27 13.80
CA PHE A 214 -27.08 19.43 14.52
C PHE A 214 -27.46 20.74 13.81
N TYR A 215 -27.25 20.82 12.50
CA TYR A 215 -27.61 21.99 11.69
C TYR A 215 -29.11 22.30 11.81
N ASN A 216 -29.97 21.30 11.61
CA ASN A 216 -31.40 21.47 11.76
C ASN A 216 -31.73 21.91 13.20
N ALA A 217 -31.23 21.26 14.24
CA ALA A 217 -31.63 21.62 15.60
C ALA A 217 -31.12 23.02 16.03
N ASN A 218 -29.91 23.42 15.62
CA ASN A 218 -29.19 24.53 16.26
C ASN A 218 -28.87 25.72 15.35
N ARG A 219 -28.84 25.54 14.02
CA ARG A 219 -28.44 26.60 13.07
C ARG A 219 -29.61 27.19 12.30
N VAL A 220 -30.73 26.48 12.25
CA VAL A 220 -31.88 26.87 11.44
C VAL A 220 -33.09 27.20 12.32
N VAL A 221 -33.68 28.37 12.08
CA VAL A 221 -34.89 28.85 12.77
C VAL A 221 -36.17 28.40 12.04
N LEU A 222 -36.22 28.55 10.71
CA LEU A 222 -37.40 28.27 9.91
C LEU A 222 -37.38 26.85 9.35
N ASN A 223 -38.51 26.14 9.41
CA ASN A 223 -38.58 24.76 8.96
C ASN A 223 -38.24 24.60 7.46
N LYS A 224 -38.52 25.61 6.64
CA LYS A 224 -38.22 25.61 5.19
C LYS A 224 -36.73 25.53 4.88
N ASP A 225 -35.86 25.92 5.81
CA ASP A 225 -34.41 25.94 5.64
C ASP A 225 -33.75 24.65 6.18
N ARG A 226 -34.53 23.74 6.78
CA ARG A 226 -34.04 22.43 7.23
C ARG A 226 -33.79 21.48 6.07
N TRP A 227 -32.82 20.58 6.27
CA TRP A 227 -32.49 19.52 5.33
C TRP A 227 -33.02 18.17 5.79
N CYS A 228 -33.70 17.47 4.90
CA CYS A 228 -34.11 16.08 5.09
C CYS A 228 -32.90 15.16 4.94
N ILE A 229 -32.73 14.21 5.85
CA ILE A 229 -31.66 13.22 5.76
C ILE A 229 -32.07 12.19 4.69
N THR A 230 -31.41 12.25 3.54
CA THR A 230 -31.63 11.34 2.40
C THR A 230 -30.29 10.81 1.87
N GLN A 231 -30.33 9.70 1.13
CA GLN A 231 -29.16 9.13 0.46
C GLN A 231 -28.43 10.16 -0.42
N SER A 232 -29.17 10.99 -1.16
CA SER A 232 -28.58 12.02 -2.02
C SER A 232 -27.92 13.14 -1.22
N ALA A 233 -28.55 13.61 -0.14
CA ALA A 233 -27.98 14.64 0.73
C ALA A 233 -26.67 14.18 1.38
N ILE A 234 -26.63 12.94 1.88
CA ILE A 234 -25.42 12.34 2.43
C ILE A 234 -24.34 12.17 1.35
N ALA A 235 -24.72 11.80 0.13
CA ALA A 235 -23.76 11.69 -0.99
C ALA A 235 -23.13 13.05 -1.32
N SER A 236 -23.92 14.12 -1.35
CA SER A 236 -23.40 15.48 -1.56
C SER A 236 -22.41 15.91 -0.47
N LEU A 237 -22.66 15.55 0.80
CA LEU A 237 -21.77 15.91 1.91
C LEU A 237 -20.49 15.07 1.98
N THR A 238 -20.57 13.79 1.63
CA THR A 238 -19.47 12.83 1.88
C THR A 238 -18.64 12.49 0.65
N GLY A 239 -19.14 12.81 -0.56
CA GLY A 239 -18.59 12.35 -1.83
C GLY A 239 -18.61 10.82 -2.01
N SER A 240 -19.29 10.08 -1.13
CA SER A 240 -19.31 8.62 -1.17
C SER A 240 -20.33 8.09 -2.17
N ARG A 241 -20.08 6.90 -2.71
CA ARG A 241 -20.99 6.26 -3.66
C ARG A 241 -22.36 5.99 -3.02
N GLN A 242 -23.40 6.38 -3.73
CA GLN A 242 -24.79 6.24 -3.31
C GLN A 242 -25.20 4.81 -2.91
N SER A 243 -24.70 3.79 -3.63
CA SER A 243 -24.96 2.38 -3.32
C SER A 243 -24.35 1.94 -1.99
N THR A 244 -23.16 2.45 -1.65
CA THR A 244 -22.50 2.21 -0.36
C THR A 244 -23.26 2.90 0.76
N ILE A 245 -23.63 4.18 0.57
CA ILE A 245 -24.42 4.96 1.53
C ILE A 245 -25.74 4.24 1.83
N LYS A 246 -26.48 3.79 0.80
CA LYS A 246 -27.75 3.07 0.97
C LYS A 246 -27.62 1.91 1.95
N LYS A 247 -26.58 1.08 1.82
CA LYS A 247 -26.33 -0.05 2.72
C LYS A 247 -26.05 0.39 4.16
N ILE A 248 -25.32 1.49 4.34
CA ILE A 248 -25.00 2.03 5.67
C ILE A 248 -26.25 2.63 6.33
N LEU A 249 -27.08 3.36 5.57
CA LEU A 249 -28.28 4.03 6.08
C LEU A 249 -29.32 3.05 6.65
N GLU A 250 -29.35 1.78 6.21
CA GLU A 250 -30.23 0.77 6.80
C GLU A 250 -30.02 0.63 8.32
N ARG A 251 -28.78 0.82 8.81
CA ARG A 251 -28.46 0.77 10.26
C ARG A 251 -29.07 1.93 11.04
N TYR A 252 -29.31 3.06 10.38
CA TYR A 252 -29.81 4.30 10.97
C TYR A 252 -31.27 4.59 10.57
N LYS A 253 -31.96 3.65 9.92
CA LYS A 253 -33.27 3.87 9.30
C LYS A 253 -34.32 4.44 10.26
N ASN A 254 -34.43 3.86 11.46
CA ASN A 254 -35.40 4.31 12.47
C ASN A 254 -35.06 5.72 12.97
N ASP A 255 -33.77 5.97 13.25
CA ASP A 255 -33.27 7.23 13.75
C ASP A 255 -33.46 8.38 12.74
N ILE A 256 -33.16 8.12 11.47
CA ILE A 256 -33.40 9.03 10.34
C ILE A 256 -34.90 9.29 10.16
N SER A 257 -35.72 8.24 10.22
CA SER A 257 -37.17 8.37 10.04
C SER A 257 -37.78 9.21 11.16
N SER A 258 -37.36 8.97 12.41
CA SER A 258 -37.76 9.76 13.58
C SER A 258 -37.39 11.24 13.39
N HIS A 259 -36.14 11.54 13.07
CA HIS A 259 -35.69 12.92 12.85
C HIS A 259 -36.44 13.63 11.73
N ASN A 260 -36.60 12.98 10.58
CA ASN A 260 -37.33 13.56 9.45
C ASN A 260 -38.80 13.80 9.83
N GLN A 261 -39.42 12.88 10.57
CA GLN A 261 -40.80 13.02 11.04
C GLN A 261 -40.96 14.16 12.05
N THR A 262 -40.02 14.37 12.97
CA THR A 262 -40.02 15.46 13.96
C THR A 262 -40.21 16.84 13.31
N TYR A 263 -39.63 17.03 12.12
CA TYR A 263 -39.71 18.29 11.38
C TYR A 263 -40.65 18.23 10.15
N GLY A 264 -41.36 17.13 9.94
CA GLY A 264 -42.22 16.92 8.77
C GLY A 264 -41.47 16.97 7.43
N LEU A 265 -40.21 16.53 7.42
CA LEU A 265 -39.32 16.60 6.26
C LEU A 265 -39.48 15.40 5.34
N ASN A 266 -39.39 15.65 4.04
CA ASN A 266 -39.37 14.62 3.01
C ASN A 266 -38.36 14.98 1.91
N GLY A 267 -38.21 14.13 0.89
CA GLY A 267 -37.23 14.36 -0.18
C GLY A 267 -37.41 15.68 -0.95
N TYR A 268 -38.63 16.22 -1.00
CA TYR A 268 -38.90 17.52 -1.63
C TYR A 268 -38.42 18.69 -0.78
N SER A 269 -38.29 18.52 0.55
CA SER A 269 -37.74 19.55 1.44
C SER A 269 -36.29 19.94 1.08
N ASN A 270 -35.58 19.07 0.37
CA ASN A 270 -34.21 19.33 -0.13
C ASN A 270 -34.18 20.07 -1.47
N ARG A 271 -35.32 20.28 -2.13
CA ARG A 271 -35.40 21.04 -3.39
C ARG A 271 -35.42 22.54 -3.06
N LYS A 272 -34.25 23.11 -2.85
CA LYS A 272 -34.08 24.53 -2.55
C LYS A 272 -33.39 25.23 -3.73
N PRO A 273 -34.05 26.14 -4.45
CA PRO A 273 -33.44 26.83 -5.60
C PRO A 273 -32.18 27.59 -5.19
N GLY A 274 -31.07 27.34 -5.90
CA GLY A 274 -29.80 28.02 -5.68
C GLY A 274 -29.08 27.68 -4.37
N LYS A 275 -29.47 26.59 -3.69
CA LYS A 275 -28.84 26.14 -2.44
C LYS A 275 -28.42 24.68 -2.56
N ASP A 276 -27.14 24.40 -2.31
CA ASP A 276 -26.64 23.04 -2.13
C ASP A 276 -26.35 22.78 -0.65
N ILE A 277 -26.67 21.57 -0.19
CA ILE A 277 -26.41 21.16 1.19
C ILE A 277 -24.91 21.18 1.53
N SER A 278 -24.04 20.91 0.55
CA SER A 278 -22.59 20.93 0.71
C SER A 278 -22.02 22.34 0.91
N GLU A 279 -22.76 23.37 0.50
CA GLU A 279 -22.40 24.77 0.74
C GLU A 279 -22.94 25.29 2.08
N GLU A 280 -24.07 24.75 2.55
CA GLU A 280 -24.69 25.18 3.83
C GLU A 280 -24.16 24.41 5.05
N ILE A 281 -23.77 23.14 4.89
CA ILE A 281 -23.36 22.27 5.99
C ILE A 281 -21.87 21.93 5.84
N ASN A 282 -21.02 22.69 6.53
CA ASN A 282 -19.62 22.36 6.69
C ASN A 282 -19.45 21.25 7.73
N MET A 283 -19.33 20.00 7.27
CA MET A 283 -19.19 18.86 8.20
C MET A 283 -17.94 18.95 9.08
N ALA A 284 -16.82 19.47 8.56
CA ALA A 284 -15.57 19.54 9.32
C ALA A 284 -15.64 20.57 10.46
N GLU A 285 -16.46 21.61 10.30
CA GLU A 285 -16.73 22.58 11.36
C GLU A 285 -17.74 22.05 12.38
N LEU A 286 -18.84 21.46 11.91
CA LEU A 286 -19.93 21.02 12.79
C LEU A 286 -19.61 19.73 13.55
N ILE A 287 -18.87 18.82 12.93
CA ILE A 287 -18.50 17.51 13.46
C ILE A 287 -17.02 17.31 13.15
N PRO A 288 -16.08 17.87 13.95
CA PRO A 288 -14.65 17.84 13.66
C PRO A 288 -14.04 16.43 13.66
N ASN A 289 -14.61 15.52 14.46
CA ASN A 289 -14.24 14.11 14.52
C ASN A 289 -15.51 13.25 14.79
N GLY A 290 -15.34 11.94 14.94
CA GLY A 290 -16.42 10.98 15.19
C GLY A 290 -16.71 10.74 16.67
N VAL A 291 -15.90 11.29 17.57
CA VAL A 291 -15.95 11.11 19.03
C VAL A 291 -16.54 12.38 19.64
N ASP A 292 -17.86 12.49 19.62
CA ASP A 292 -18.66 13.51 20.32
C ASP A 292 -20.14 13.11 20.29
#